data_AF-A0A729JUT3-F1
#
_entry.id   AF-A0A729JUT3-F1
#
_cell.length_a   1.000
_cell.length_b   1.000
_cell.length_c   1.000
_cell.angle_alpha   90.00
_cell.angle_beta   90.00
_cell.angle_gamma   90.00
#
_symmetry.space_group_name_H-M   'P 1'
#
loop_
_entity.id
_entity.type
_entity.pdbx_description
1 polymer ?
#
loop_
_entity_poly.entity_id
_entity_poly.type
_entity_poly.pdbx_seq_one_letter_code
_entity_poly.pdbx_strand_id
1 'polypeptide(L)'
;MFNTKDKNKKANQLLYIFSFIGIIPLIIIFTIYINNSQSPILHNLYIKTESLHAITSAYNPVMTKLMATYNKSAPILGIVLFICSFKLRELNKKIDKNTIIKSCFFGPIFYAIYIYITIFYNLELTASRGFFRMMAYNNFALLILYTGIYFTTLTLTYSILLIPLMTFRFLKGRQ
;
A
#
# COMPACT_ATOMS: atom_id res chain seq x y z
N MET A 1 5.71 27.06 19.26
CA MET A 1 4.40 26.55 18.81
C MET A 1 4.47 26.37 17.30
N PHE A 2 4.45 25.15 16.75
CA PHE A 2 4.53 24.97 15.28
C PHE A 2 3.24 25.49 14.61
N ASN A 3 3.39 26.28 13.54
CA ASN A 3 2.29 26.72 12.70
C ASN A 3 1.62 25.49 12.03
N THR A 4 0.30 25.53 11.77
CA THR A 4 -0.48 24.40 11.23
C THR A 4 0.09 23.88 9.90
N LYS A 5 0.64 24.80 9.09
CA LYS A 5 1.36 24.50 7.84
C LYS A 5 2.62 23.66 8.07
N ASP A 6 3.40 23.95 9.11
CA ASP A 6 4.64 23.24 9.41
C ASP A 6 4.38 21.82 9.94
N LYS A 7 3.32 21.64 10.73
CA LYS A 7 2.90 20.32 11.20
C LYS A 7 2.44 19.44 10.04
N ASN A 8 1.63 19.98 9.13
CA ASN A 8 1.18 19.29 7.93
C ASN A 8 2.34 18.97 6.97
N LYS A 9 3.34 19.86 6.84
CA LYS A 9 4.57 19.60 6.08
C LYS A 9 5.33 18.40 6.65
N LYS A 10 5.49 18.33 7.97
CA LYS A 10 6.12 17.18 8.65
C LYS A 10 5.34 15.88 8.45
N ALA A 11 4.01 15.92 8.51
CA ALA A 11 3.17 14.75 8.23
C ALA A 11 3.37 14.22 6.80
N ASN A 12 3.47 15.12 5.80
CA ASN A 12 3.75 14.75 4.42
C ASN A 12 5.17 14.18 4.26
N GLN A 13 6.16 14.76 4.93
CA GLN A 13 7.53 14.21 4.94
C GLN A 13 7.57 12.78 5.50
N LEU A 14 6.86 12.51 6.60
CA LEU A 14 6.73 11.15 7.13
C LEU A 14 6.10 10.20 6.11
N LEU A 15 5.03 10.62 5.43
CA LEU A 15 4.42 9.80 4.37
C LEU A 15 5.45 9.43 3.30
N TYR A 16 6.20 10.40 2.78
CA TYR A 16 7.24 10.14 1.78
C TYR A 16 8.32 9.18 2.30
N ILE A 17 8.83 9.41 3.50
CA ILE A 17 9.87 8.55 4.11
C ILE A 17 9.38 7.11 4.23
N PHE A 18 8.16 6.91 4.77
CA PHE A 18 7.59 5.57 4.91
C PHE A 18 7.29 4.92 3.55
N SER A 19 6.86 5.69 2.56
CA SER A 19 6.70 5.19 1.19
C SER A 19 8.03 4.75 0.59
N PHE A 20 9.12 5.52 0.75
CA PHE A 20 10.44 5.13 0.27
C PHE A 20 10.95 3.87 0.97
N ILE A 21 10.87 3.82 2.30
CA ILE A 21 11.32 2.66 3.08
C ILE A 21 10.57 1.39 2.68
N GLY A 22 9.25 1.48 2.48
CA GLY A 22 8.43 0.35 2.08
C GLY A 22 8.74 -0.20 0.68
N ILE A 23 9.35 0.59 -0.21
CA ILE A 23 9.69 0.15 -1.58
C ILE A 23 11.04 -0.58 -1.61
N ILE A 24 11.94 -0.32 -0.66
CA ILE A 24 13.30 -0.89 -0.64
C ILE A 24 13.31 -2.41 -0.75
N PRO A 25 12.51 -3.18 0.03
CA PRO A 25 12.51 -4.64 -0.07
C PRO A 25 12.05 -5.18 -1.43
N LEU A 26 11.13 -4.48 -2.11
CA LEU A 26 10.70 -4.85 -3.46
C LEU A 26 11.84 -4.69 -4.47
N ILE A 27 12.60 -3.60 -4.38
CA ILE A 27 13.79 -3.37 -5.22
C ILE A 27 14.84 -4.46 -4.93
N ILE A 28 15.08 -4.80 -3.66
CA ILE A 28 16.04 -5.85 -3.29
C ILE A 28 15.64 -7.20 -3.90
N ILE A 29 14.38 -7.61 -3.78
CA ILE A 29 13.88 -8.87 -4.37
C ILE A 29 14.11 -8.87 -5.89
N PHE A 30 13.80 -7.76 -6.55
CA PHE A 30 13.99 -7.59 -7.98
C PHE A 30 15.47 -7.69 -8.41
N THR A 31 16.36 -6.96 -7.73
CA THR A 31 17.79 -6.94 -8.06
C THR A 31 18.43 -8.30 -7.85
N ILE A 32 18.11 -9.00 -6.75
CA ILE A 32 18.60 -10.36 -6.52
C ILE A 32 18.11 -11.29 -7.63
N TYR A 33 16.84 -11.18 -8.03
CA TYR A 33 16.26 -12.05 -9.05
C TYR A 33 16.85 -11.84 -10.44
N ILE A 34 17.08 -10.59 -10.87
CA ILE A 34 17.69 -10.30 -12.17
C ILE A 34 19.15 -10.76 -12.23
N ASN A 35 19.90 -10.61 -11.13
CA ASN A 35 21.31 -11.01 -11.09
C ASN A 35 21.47 -12.53 -10.91
N ASN A 36 20.57 -13.18 -10.17
CA ASN A 36 20.58 -14.62 -9.95
C ASN A 36 19.15 -15.16 -9.73
N SER A 37 18.54 -15.63 -10.82
CA SER A 37 17.18 -16.19 -10.81
C SER A 37 17.06 -17.49 -10.02
N GLN A 38 18.17 -18.21 -9.80
CA GLN A 38 18.26 -19.45 -9.02
C GLN A 38 18.76 -19.21 -7.59
N SER A 39 18.70 -17.97 -7.09
CA SER A 39 19.17 -17.64 -5.75
C SER A 39 18.50 -18.53 -4.69
N PRO A 40 19.27 -19.29 -3.88
CA PRO A 40 18.71 -20.17 -2.86
C PRO A 40 17.95 -19.40 -1.78
N ILE A 41 18.30 -18.13 -1.56
CA ILE A 41 17.61 -17.24 -0.62
C ILE A 41 16.18 -16.98 -1.08
N LEU A 42 15.99 -16.61 -2.36
CA LEU A 42 14.67 -16.36 -2.93
C LEU A 42 13.85 -17.65 -2.96
N HIS A 43 14.46 -18.77 -3.34
CA HIS A 43 13.74 -20.04 -3.43
C HIS A 43 13.30 -20.58 -2.05
N ASN A 44 14.13 -20.42 -1.01
CA ASN A 44 13.74 -20.76 0.37
C ASN A 44 12.57 -19.91 0.86
N LEU A 45 12.57 -18.61 0.56
CA LEU A 45 11.44 -17.73 0.89
C LEU A 45 10.19 -18.10 0.09
N TYR A 46 10.35 -18.48 -1.18
CA TYR A 46 9.25 -18.90 -2.04
C TYR A 46 8.53 -20.13 -1.48
N ILE A 47 9.28 -21.18 -1.11
CA ILE A 47 8.72 -22.41 -0.51
C ILE A 47 7.93 -22.07 0.76
N LYS A 48 8.47 -21.20 1.62
CA LYS A 48 7.78 -20.77 2.86
C LYS A 48 6.49 -19.99 2.60
N THR A 49 6.32 -19.43 1.41
CA THR A 49 5.18 -18.57 1.05
C THR A 49 4.25 -19.21 0.02
N GLU A 50 4.53 -20.44 -0.40
CA GLU A 50 3.82 -21.14 -1.47
C GLU A 50 2.31 -21.26 -1.19
N SER A 51 1.95 -21.59 0.05
CA SER A 51 0.57 -21.75 0.52
C SER A 51 -0.22 -20.44 0.63
N LEU A 52 0.43 -19.28 0.54
CA LEU A 52 -0.24 -17.98 0.71
C LEU A 52 -0.92 -17.54 -0.58
N HIS A 53 -2.16 -17.06 -0.48
CA HIS A 53 -2.84 -16.45 -1.63
C HIS A 53 -2.09 -15.24 -2.16
N ALA A 54 -1.96 -15.09 -3.48
CA ALA A 54 -1.16 -14.02 -4.06
C ALA A 54 -1.57 -13.70 -5.50
N ILE A 55 -1.39 -12.43 -5.86
CA ILE A 55 -1.36 -12.02 -7.26
C ILE A 55 -0.01 -12.44 -7.84
N THR A 56 -0.01 -13.35 -8.81
CA THR A 56 1.22 -13.91 -9.41
C THR A 56 1.23 -13.77 -10.92
N SER A 57 2.42 -13.79 -11.52
CA SER A 57 2.57 -13.93 -12.98
C SER A 57 3.28 -15.24 -13.27
N ALA A 58 2.73 -16.04 -14.19
CA ALA A 58 3.33 -17.28 -14.67
C ALA A 58 4.66 -17.04 -15.40
N TYR A 59 4.91 -15.79 -15.84
CA TYR A 59 6.18 -15.41 -16.44
C TYR A 59 7.33 -15.55 -15.44
N ASN A 60 7.16 -15.12 -14.19
CA ASN A 60 8.16 -15.23 -13.12
C ASN A 60 7.53 -15.51 -11.75
N PRO A 61 7.21 -16.79 -11.45
CA PRO A 61 6.42 -17.15 -10.28
C PRO A 61 7.14 -16.86 -8.96
N VAL A 62 8.45 -17.10 -8.88
CA VAL A 62 9.25 -16.89 -7.66
C VAL A 62 9.27 -15.41 -7.26
N MET A 63 9.65 -14.54 -8.19
CA MET A 63 9.74 -13.10 -7.94
C MET A 63 8.37 -12.51 -7.59
N THR A 64 7.35 -12.82 -8.38
CA THR A 64 6.00 -12.25 -8.22
C THR A 64 5.33 -12.69 -6.93
N LYS A 65 5.50 -13.95 -6.52
CA LYS A 65 4.98 -14.47 -5.25
C LYS A 65 5.61 -13.78 -4.03
N LEU A 66 6.93 -13.56 -4.05
CA LEU A 66 7.63 -12.89 -2.96
C LEU A 66 7.22 -11.41 -2.84
N MET A 67 7.14 -10.71 -3.96
CA MET A 67 6.66 -9.32 -3.99
C MET A 67 5.21 -9.21 -3.51
N ALA A 68 4.33 -10.09 -3.98
CA ALA A 68 2.93 -10.13 -3.55
C ALA A 68 2.80 -10.43 -2.05
N THR A 69 3.63 -11.33 -1.52
CA THR A 69 3.64 -11.66 -0.10
C THR A 69 4.13 -10.48 0.74
N TYR A 70 5.18 -9.79 0.28
CA TYR A 70 5.66 -8.58 0.94
C TYR A 70 4.60 -7.46 0.93
N ASN A 71 3.82 -7.33 -0.14
CA ASN A 71 2.72 -6.36 -0.21
C ASN A 71 1.66 -6.54 0.88
N LYS A 72 1.52 -7.75 1.46
CA LYS A 72 0.65 -7.99 2.62
C LYS A 72 1.09 -7.24 3.89
N SER A 73 2.35 -6.80 3.95
CA SER A 73 2.88 -5.98 5.04
C SER A 73 2.54 -4.49 4.91
N ALA A 74 2.10 -4.02 3.73
CA ALA A 74 1.80 -2.61 3.49
C ALA A 74 0.75 -2.01 4.45
N PRO A 75 -0.35 -2.72 4.81
CA PRO A 75 -1.30 -2.20 5.78
C PRO A 75 -0.70 -1.98 7.17
N ILE A 76 0.22 -2.86 7.59
CA ILE A 76 0.91 -2.73 8.89
C ILE A 76 1.73 -1.45 8.90
N LEU A 77 2.51 -1.20 7.83
CA LEU A 77 3.30 0.02 7.71
C LEU A 77 2.41 1.28 7.64
N GLY A 78 1.24 1.20 6.98
CA GLY A 78 0.23 2.25 6.96
C GLY A 78 -0.34 2.59 8.34
N ILE A 79 -0.56 1.58 9.19
CA ILE A 79 -0.98 1.77 10.60
C ILE A 79 0.12 2.45 11.40
N VAL A 80 1.38 2.02 11.26
CA VAL A 80 2.52 2.66 11.94
C VAL A 80 2.64 4.12 11.52
N LEU A 81 2.56 4.42 10.21
CA LEU A 81 2.56 5.77 9.69
C LEU A 81 1.41 6.62 10.27
N PHE A 82 0.21 6.04 10.43
CA PHE A 82 -0.91 6.71 11.08
C PHE A 82 -0.57 7.08 12.52
N ILE A 83 -0.05 6.15 13.32
CA ILE A 83 0.34 6.37 14.72
C ILE A 83 1.45 7.45 14.84
N CYS A 84 2.38 7.51 13.89
CA CYS A 84 3.42 8.54 13.90
C CYS A 84 2.88 9.93 13.49
N SER A 85 1.88 10.00 12.62
CA SER A 85 1.44 11.26 11.99
C SER A 85 0.12 11.83 12.52
N PHE A 86 -0.70 11.07 13.26
CA PHE A 86 -2.04 11.53 13.67
C PHE A 86 -2.04 12.79 14.55
N LYS A 87 -0.97 13.02 15.32
CA LYS A 87 -0.81 14.24 16.14
C LYS A 87 -0.38 15.47 15.33
N LEU A 88 0.18 15.27 14.15
CA LEU A 88 0.72 16.33 13.30
C LEU A 88 -0.30 16.85 12.29
N ARG A 89 -1.36 16.10 12.00
CA ARG A 89 -2.32 16.48 10.97
C ARG A 89 -3.43 17.36 11.50
N GLU A 90 -3.57 18.54 10.88
CA GLU A 90 -4.59 19.54 11.19
C GLU A 90 -5.39 19.90 9.94
N LEU A 91 -6.70 20.09 10.10
CA LEU A 91 -7.60 20.46 9.02
C LEU A 91 -7.39 21.94 8.65
N ASN A 92 -6.80 22.19 7.49
CA ASN A 92 -6.60 23.56 6.99
C ASN A 92 -7.79 24.10 6.15
N LYS A 93 -8.82 23.31 5.87
CA LYS A 93 -9.95 23.70 4.99
C LYS A 93 -11.31 23.56 5.66
N LYS A 94 -12.20 24.50 5.36
CA LYS A 94 -13.66 24.36 5.55
C LYS A 94 -14.15 23.29 4.57
N ILE A 95 -14.20 22.04 5.01
CA ILE A 95 -14.79 20.94 4.26
C ILE A 95 -16.26 20.79 4.70
N ASP A 96 -17.15 20.50 3.76
CA ASP A 96 -18.57 20.29 4.07
C ASP A 96 -18.80 19.01 4.89
N LYS A 97 -19.69 19.11 5.88
CA LYS A 97 -19.99 18.05 6.86
C LYS A 97 -20.53 16.80 6.17
N ASN A 98 -21.40 16.97 5.17
CA ASN A 98 -21.99 15.85 4.44
C ASN A 98 -20.95 15.06 3.66
N THR A 99 -19.95 15.73 3.07
CA THR A 99 -18.88 15.07 2.34
C THR A 99 -18.01 14.21 3.26
N ILE A 100 -17.64 14.73 4.43
CA ILE A 100 -16.80 14.01 5.40
C ILE A 100 -17.53 12.75 5.94
N ILE A 101 -18.82 12.88 6.26
CA ILE A 101 -19.62 11.76 6.76
C ILE A 101 -19.77 10.68 5.69
N LYS A 102 -20.07 11.06 4.44
CA LYS A 102 -20.12 10.11 3.31
C LYS A 102 -18.80 9.37 3.13
N SER A 103 -17.66 10.08 3.18
CA SER A 103 -16.33 9.45 3.07
C SER A 103 -16.04 8.47 4.21
N CYS A 104 -16.56 8.71 5.42
CA CYS A 104 -16.40 7.80 6.55
C CYS A 104 -17.13 6.45 6.34
N PHE A 105 -18.22 6.43 5.57
CA PHE A 105 -18.98 5.21 5.28
C PHE A 105 -18.48 4.51 4.01
N PHE A 106 -18.32 5.25 2.92
CA PHE A 106 -17.90 4.66 1.64
C PHE A 106 -16.41 4.30 1.59
N GLY A 107 -15.55 5.00 2.35
CA GLY A 107 -14.11 4.74 2.38
C GLY A 107 -13.76 3.33 2.82
N PRO A 108 -14.24 2.85 3.99
CA PRO A 108 -14.01 1.49 4.45
C PRO A 108 -14.54 0.41 3.49
N ILE A 109 -15.72 0.62 2.90
CA ILE A 109 -16.32 -0.32 1.94
C ILE A 109 -15.43 -0.47 0.71
N PHE A 110 -15.04 0.65 0.10
CA PHE A 110 -14.16 0.65 -1.07
C PHE A 110 -12.83 -0.06 -0.77
N TYR A 111 -12.26 0.19 0.40
CA TYR A 111 -10.99 -0.42 0.79
C TYR A 111 -11.10 -1.90 1.14
N ALA A 112 -12.19 -2.34 1.75
CA ALA A 112 -12.42 -3.76 2.00
C ALA A 112 -12.44 -4.54 0.68
N ILE A 113 -13.12 -4.01 -0.34
CA ILE A 113 -13.14 -4.57 -1.70
C ILE A 113 -11.72 -4.57 -2.30
N TYR A 114 -11.02 -3.43 -2.20
CA TYR A 114 -9.67 -3.28 -2.73
C TYR A 114 -8.68 -4.27 -2.09
N ILE A 115 -8.62 -4.35 -0.76
CA ILE A 115 -7.70 -5.25 -0.05
C ILE A 115 -8.04 -6.71 -0.34
N TYR A 116 -9.34 -7.06 -0.41
CA TYR A 116 -9.75 -8.42 -0.71
C TYR A 116 -9.17 -8.89 -2.04
N ILE A 117 -9.38 -8.11 -3.10
CA ILE A 117 -8.86 -8.41 -4.44
C ILE A 117 -7.33 -8.45 -4.44
N THR A 118 -6.68 -7.53 -3.72
CA THR A 118 -5.23 -7.32 -3.87
C THR A 118 -4.37 -8.24 -3.00
N ILE A 119 -4.86 -8.64 -1.82
CA ILE A 119 -4.10 -9.39 -0.80
C ILE A 119 -4.59 -10.84 -0.64
N PHE A 120 -5.90 -11.07 -0.77
CA PHE A 120 -6.54 -12.34 -0.41
C PHE A 120 -6.99 -13.16 -1.62
N TYR A 121 -7.21 -12.52 -2.77
CA TYR A 121 -7.62 -13.21 -3.98
C TYR A 121 -6.42 -13.76 -4.75
N ASN A 122 -6.52 -15.01 -5.20
CA ASN A 122 -5.55 -15.61 -6.13
C ASN A 122 -5.82 -15.09 -7.53
N LEU A 123 -5.02 -14.12 -7.97
CA LEU A 123 -5.15 -13.55 -9.31
C LEU A 123 -3.91 -13.90 -10.12
N GLU A 124 -4.10 -14.59 -11.22
CA GLU A 124 -3.03 -14.87 -12.18
C GLU A 124 -3.00 -13.77 -13.25
N LEU A 125 -1.98 -12.93 -13.21
CA LEU A 125 -1.83 -11.76 -14.09
C LEU A 125 -1.70 -12.17 -15.57
N THR A 126 -1.12 -13.33 -15.85
CA THR A 126 -0.97 -13.89 -17.21
C THR A 126 -2.30 -14.30 -17.83
N ALA A 127 -3.25 -14.76 -17.00
CA ALA A 127 -4.59 -15.16 -17.42
C ALA A 127 -5.54 -13.96 -17.60
N SER A 128 -5.19 -12.80 -17.05
CA SER A 128 -5.95 -11.56 -17.20
C SER A 128 -5.89 -11.03 -18.65
N ARG A 129 -6.93 -10.29 -19.08
CA ARG A 129 -6.96 -9.62 -20.39
C ARG A 129 -6.54 -8.15 -20.26
N GLY A 130 -5.88 -7.59 -21.28
CA GLY A 130 -5.59 -6.15 -21.38
C GLY A 130 -4.29 -5.70 -20.71
N PHE A 131 -4.34 -4.58 -19.99
CA PHE A 131 -3.16 -3.87 -19.42
C PHE A 131 -2.34 -4.75 -18.46
N PHE A 132 -3.02 -5.51 -17.60
CA PHE A 132 -2.36 -6.42 -16.65
C PHE A 132 -1.57 -7.53 -17.35
N ARG A 133 -2.05 -8.01 -18.50
CA ARG A 133 -1.32 -8.99 -19.33
C ARG A 133 -0.03 -8.39 -19.92
N MET A 134 -0.08 -7.15 -20.38
CA MET A 134 1.11 -6.47 -20.92
C MET A 134 2.18 -6.29 -19.84
N MET A 135 1.78 -5.95 -18.60
CA MET A 135 2.71 -5.84 -17.48
C MET A 135 3.24 -7.21 -17.02
N ALA A 136 2.47 -8.29 -17.20
CA ALA A 136 2.84 -9.62 -16.75
C ALA A 136 4.07 -10.22 -17.45
N TYR A 137 4.41 -9.75 -18.65
CA TYR A 137 5.51 -10.28 -19.49
C TYR A 137 6.81 -9.47 -19.42
N ASN A 138 6.91 -8.49 -18.52
CA ASN A 138 8.13 -7.70 -18.34
C ASN A 138 8.47 -7.57 -16.86
N ASN A 139 9.67 -7.96 -16.48
CA ASN A 139 10.16 -7.89 -15.10
C ASN A 139 10.07 -6.49 -14.52
N PHE A 140 10.45 -5.48 -15.30
CA PHE A 140 10.39 -4.10 -14.86
C PHE A 140 8.95 -3.61 -14.70
N ALA A 141 8.05 -4.04 -15.59
CA ALA A 141 6.64 -3.72 -15.48
C ALA A 141 5.98 -4.41 -14.27
N LEU A 142 6.38 -5.64 -13.96
CA LEU A 142 5.98 -6.33 -12.73
C LEU A 142 6.45 -5.57 -11.49
N LEU A 143 7.70 -5.10 -11.46
CA LEU A 143 8.20 -4.27 -10.34
C LEU A 143 7.35 -3.01 -10.16
N ILE A 144 7.04 -2.29 -11.25
CA ILE A 144 6.18 -1.10 -11.21
C ILE A 144 4.81 -1.45 -10.65
N LEU A 145 4.21 -2.56 -11.09
CA LEU A 145 2.90 -3.01 -10.65
C LEU A 145 2.89 -3.32 -9.15
N TYR A 146 3.85 -4.12 -8.65
CA TYR A 146 3.90 -4.48 -7.23
C TYR A 146 4.24 -3.28 -6.34
N THR A 147 5.10 -2.38 -6.80
CA THR A 147 5.41 -1.10 -6.12
C THR A 147 4.17 -0.21 -6.06
N GLY A 148 3.42 -0.11 -7.16
CA GLY A 148 2.16 0.62 -7.23
C GLY A 148 1.15 0.07 -6.23
N ILE A 149 0.93 -1.25 -6.22
CA ILE A 149 0.06 -1.93 -5.26
C ILE A 149 0.47 -1.64 -3.81
N TYR A 150 1.77 -1.70 -3.51
CA TYR A 150 2.27 -1.42 -2.17
C TYR A 150 1.94 0.01 -1.75
N PHE A 151 2.25 0.97 -2.61
CA PHE A 151 2.04 2.39 -2.36
C PHE A 151 0.54 2.73 -2.21
N THR A 152 -0.32 2.21 -3.08
CA THR A 152 -1.77 2.42 -2.99
C THR A 152 -2.34 1.78 -1.74
N THR A 153 -1.90 0.58 -1.38
CA THR A 153 -2.34 -0.08 -0.13
C THR A 153 -1.96 0.76 1.08
N LEU A 154 -0.68 1.15 1.21
CA LEU A 154 -0.18 1.98 2.31
C LEU A 154 -0.94 3.30 2.45
N THR A 155 -1.14 4.01 1.33
CA THR A 155 -1.81 5.31 1.33
C THR A 155 -3.30 5.20 1.62
N LEU A 156 -3.98 4.16 1.13
CA LEU A 156 -5.39 3.89 1.45
C LEU A 156 -5.57 3.52 2.92
N THR A 157 -4.74 2.61 3.47
CA THR A 157 -4.78 2.26 4.90
C THR A 157 -4.62 3.52 5.76
N TYR A 158 -3.62 4.34 5.44
CA TYR A 158 -3.36 5.58 6.14
C TYR A 158 -4.55 6.55 6.07
N SER A 159 -5.16 6.70 4.88
CA SER A 159 -6.27 7.62 4.67
C SER A 159 -7.53 7.21 5.41
N ILE A 160 -7.85 5.92 5.46
CA ILE A 160 -9.05 5.40 6.11
C ILE A 160 -9.02 5.53 7.62
N LEU A 161 -7.85 5.38 8.22
CA LEU A 161 -7.69 5.63 9.66
C LEU A 161 -7.79 7.13 9.97
N LEU A 162 -7.38 7.98 9.04
CA LEU A 162 -7.35 9.42 9.24
C LEU A 162 -8.71 10.10 9.07
N ILE A 163 -9.53 9.66 8.10
CA ILE A 163 -10.86 10.22 7.84
C ILE A 163 -11.73 10.29 9.11
N PRO A 164 -11.99 9.20 9.87
CA PRO A 164 -12.84 9.25 11.06
C PRO A 164 -12.24 10.11 12.18
N LEU A 165 -10.91 10.08 12.36
CA LEU A 165 -10.23 10.92 13.35
C LEU A 165 -10.43 12.41 13.04
N MET A 166 -10.32 12.78 11.77
CA MET A 166 -10.54 14.16 11.33
C MET A 166 -12.01 14.57 11.49
N THR A 167 -12.96 13.67 11.19
CA THR A 167 -14.38 13.89 11.47
C THR A 167 -14.63 14.18 12.94
N PHE A 168 -14.06 13.37 13.84
CA PHE A 168 -14.22 13.55 15.28
C PHE A 168 -13.64 14.89 15.77
N ARG A 169 -12.43 15.25 15.32
CA ARG A 169 -11.81 16.54 15.66
C ARG A 169 -12.62 17.73 15.13
N PHE A 170 -13.18 17.61 13.93
CA PHE A 170 -14.02 18.65 13.33
C PHE A 170 -15.34 18.84 14.09
N LEU A 171 -15.97 17.75 14.55
CA LEU A 171 -17.18 17.80 15.37
C LEU A 171 -16.91 18.37 16.76
N LYS A 172 -15.78 17.98 17.40
CA LYS A 172 -15.42 18.45 18.75
C LYS A 172 -14.99 19.92 18.79
N GLY A 173 -14.29 20.42 17.76
CA GLY A 173 -13.86 21.83 17.70
C GLY A 173 -14.97 22.86 17.44
N ARG A 174 -16.25 22.43 17.42
CA ARG A 174 -17.44 23.29 17.30
C ARG A 174 -18.30 23.32 18.56
N GLN A 175 -17.94 22.56 19.61
CA GLN A 175 -18.51 22.68 20.95
C GLN A 175 -17.61 23.60 21.78
#